data_AF-A0A8K0HET5-F1
#
_entry.id   AF-A0A8K0HET5-F1
#
_cell.length_a   1.000
_cell.length_b   1.000
_cell.length_c   1.000
_cell.angle_alpha   90.00
_cell.angle_beta   90.00
_cell.angle_gamma   90.00
#
_symmetry.space_group_name_H-M   'P 1'
#
loop_
_entity.id
_entity.type
_entity.pdbx_description
1 polymer ?
#
loop_
_entity_poly.entity_id
_entity_poly.type
_entity_poly.pdbx_seq_one_letter_code
_entity_poly.pdbx_strand_id
1 'polypeptide(L)'
;MAESTAPPPPPLNPNFLVAPTPAVDLPTSTTAPPTPLFSFPKRPALRLTSEFDSDTSTFFHKVSCKLFESLAKFKLSFQHDHSGRVSVPQLAFISKYLSLHYDLEDHNTLLKASVDVSPSVHLRAAHDVKAQQGEVAMVAKLAEPGYTLELSSAVPSDGLPKATLKFPLGEVSLEEREEEEVKRTLSVNSIVKGQIFNGVCTAHYMDEDLKLRYSYKDDEMSFIPTISLPSNALSFAFKRQFGPSDKLSYWYNFEANNWSAVYKHTYGKDFKFKAGYDSEVRLGWASVWVGDEGGKAKTAPMKMKVQFMLQVPQDDIKSSALMFRVKKRWDI
;
A
#
# COMPACT_ATOMS: atom_id res chain seq x y z
N MET A 1 73.38 -19.11 38.57
CA MET A 1 73.81 -20.40 37.98
C MET A 1 73.02 -21.49 38.67
N ALA A 2 72.15 -22.18 37.93
CA ALA A 2 71.74 -23.58 38.14
C ALA A 2 70.63 -23.89 37.12
N GLU A 3 70.89 -24.89 36.30
CA GLU A 3 69.97 -25.49 35.33
C GLU A 3 68.73 -26.12 36.00
N SER A 4 67.59 -26.07 35.30
CA SER A 4 66.49 -27.00 35.51
C SER A 4 66.11 -27.59 34.16
N THR A 5 66.29 -28.91 34.07
CA THR A 5 66.08 -29.77 32.89
C THR A 5 64.59 -29.87 32.52
N ALA A 6 64.28 -29.77 31.23
CA ALA A 6 62.95 -29.97 30.66
C ALA A 6 62.71 -31.45 30.27
N PRO A 7 61.46 -31.95 30.27
CA PRO A 7 61.12 -33.35 29.95
C PRO A 7 61.08 -33.61 28.42
N PRO A 8 61.14 -34.89 27.99
CA PRO A 8 61.37 -35.28 26.59
C PRO A 8 60.17 -35.04 25.66
N PRO A 9 60.42 -34.85 24.35
CA PRO A 9 59.38 -34.57 23.36
C PRO A 9 58.54 -35.80 23.00
N PRO A 10 57.25 -35.62 22.65
CA PRO A 10 56.38 -36.69 22.15
C PRO A 10 56.76 -37.10 20.71
N PRO A 11 56.38 -38.33 20.28
CA PRO A 11 56.87 -38.94 19.05
C PRO A 11 56.37 -38.27 17.76
N LEU A 12 57.24 -38.34 16.75
CA LEU A 12 57.09 -37.83 15.39
C LEU A 12 55.91 -38.46 14.65
N ASN A 13 55.05 -37.62 14.09
CA ASN A 13 53.99 -38.02 13.17
C ASN A 13 54.54 -37.99 11.72
N PRO A 14 54.51 -39.11 10.97
CA PRO A 14 55.09 -39.19 9.64
C PRO A 14 54.08 -38.71 8.59
N ASN A 15 54.16 -37.44 8.20
CA ASN A 15 53.63 -36.95 6.92
C ASN A 15 54.31 -35.61 6.57
N PHE A 16 55.56 -35.71 6.10
CA PHE A 16 56.22 -34.66 5.35
C PHE A 16 55.91 -34.83 3.86
N LEU A 17 55.21 -33.89 3.24
CA LEU A 17 55.31 -33.61 1.80
C LEU A 17 55.27 -32.09 1.56
N VAL A 18 56.49 -31.55 1.44
CA VAL A 18 57.00 -30.46 0.57
C VAL A 18 56.00 -29.43 0.01
N ALA A 19 56.28 -28.15 0.27
CA ALA A 19 55.63 -26.98 -0.35
C ALA A 19 56.12 -26.74 -1.80
N PRO A 20 55.26 -26.35 -2.75
CA PRO A 20 55.68 -26.06 -4.12
C PRO A 20 56.20 -24.63 -4.32
N THR A 21 57.25 -24.50 -5.13
CA THR A 21 57.85 -23.28 -5.69
C THR A 21 56.91 -22.50 -6.63
N PRO A 22 57.07 -21.17 -6.77
CA PRO A 22 56.24 -20.35 -7.64
C PRO A 22 56.65 -20.50 -9.12
N ALA A 23 55.69 -20.77 -9.99
CA ALA A 23 55.86 -20.74 -11.45
C ALA A 23 55.71 -19.32 -11.98
N VAL A 24 56.55 -18.96 -12.94
CA VAL A 24 56.52 -17.69 -13.69
C VAL A 24 55.46 -17.81 -14.79
N ASP A 25 54.40 -17.01 -14.72
CA ASP A 25 53.37 -16.95 -15.76
C ASP A 25 53.83 -16.10 -16.96
N LEU A 26 53.84 -16.72 -18.15
CA LEU A 26 53.95 -16.06 -19.45
C LEU A 26 52.59 -15.39 -19.79
N PRO A 27 52.55 -14.19 -20.41
CA PRO A 27 51.29 -13.55 -20.74
C PRO A 27 50.61 -14.26 -21.91
N THR A 28 49.54 -15.01 -21.63
CA THR A 28 48.61 -15.49 -22.67
C THR A 28 47.77 -14.32 -23.16
N SER A 29 47.94 -13.96 -24.43
CA SER A 29 47.07 -13.03 -25.15
C SER A 29 45.66 -13.62 -25.29
N THR A 30 44.77 -13.30 -24.36
CA THR A 30 43.35 -13.64 -24.47
C THR A 30 42.66 -12.58 -25.33
N THR A 31 42.46 -12.90 -26.60
CA THR A 31 41.66 -12.10 -27.54
C THR A 31 40.26 -11.96 -26.97
N ALA A 32 39.84 -10.72 -26.66
CA ALA A 32 38.48 -10.43 -26.23
C ALA A 32 37.48 -10.80 -27.34
N PRO A 33 36.35 -11.47 -27.03
CA PRO A 33 35.33 -11.70 -28.03
C PRO A 33 34.75 -10.36 -28.50
N PRO A 34 34.46 -10.18 -29.80
CA PRO A 34 33.89 -8.94 -30.30
C PRO A 34 32.52 -8.71 -29.63
N THR A 35 32.39 -7.60 -28.91
CA THR A 35 31.09 -7.11 -28.43
C THR A 35 30.18 -6.89 -29.64
N PRO A 36 28.98 -7.51 -29.69
CA PRO A 36 28.07 -7.28 -30.81
C PRO A 36 27.63 -5.81 -30.78
N LEU A 37 27.97 -5.08 -31.85
CA LEU A 37 27.65 -3.67 -32.09
C LEU A 37 26.14 -3.39 -32.23
N PHE A 38 25.31 -4.42 -32.13
CA PHE A 38 23.85 -4.32 -32.12
C PHE A 38 23.26 -5.30 -31.09
N SER A 39 23.18 -4.87 -29.85
CA SER A 39 22.28 -5.50 -28.88
C SER A 39 20.84 -5.17 -29.28
N PHE A 40 20.11 -6.16 -29.81
CA PHE A 40 18.66 -6.05 -29.96
C PHE A 40 18.05 -5.63 -28.62
N PRO A 41 17.11 -4.66 -28.59
CA PRO A 41 16.49 -4.26 -27.35
C PRO A 41 15.83 -5.49 -26.73
N LYS A 42 16.28 -5.85 -25.52
CA LYS A 42 15.70 -6.93 -24.73
C LYS A 42 14.19 -6.71 -24.70
N ARG A 43 13.41 -7.70 -25.18
CA ARG A 43 11.94 -7.59 -25.22
C ARG A 43 11.46 -7.09 -23.85
N PRO A 44 10.68 -6.00 -23.82
CA PRO A 44 10.30 -5.43 -22.55
C PRO A 44 9.41 -6.43 -21.80
N ALA A 45 9.75 -6.70 -20.53
CA ALA A 45 9.07 -7.71 -19.73
C ALA A 45 7.57 -7.39 -19.63
N LEU A 46 6.75 -8.29 -20.15
CA LEU A 46 5.31 -8.13 -20.21
C LEU A 46 4.70 -8.79 -18.97
N ARG A 47 3.78 -8.09 -18.31
CA ARG A 47 3.05 -8.62 -17.18
C ARG A 47 1.57 -8.56 -17.46
N LEU A 48 0.92 -9.72 -17.41
CA LEU A 48 -0.52 -9.86 -17.44
C LEU A 48 -1.02 -10.23 -16.04
N THR A 49 -2.07 -9.57 -15.59
CA THR A 49 -2.82 -9.95 -14.39
C THR A 49 -4.28 -10.06 -14.76
N SER A 50 -4.88 -11.18 -14.40
CA SER A 50 -6.32 -11.44 -14.57
C SER A 50 -6.93 -11.64 -13.21
N GLU A 51 -8.10 -11.08 -13.00
CA GLU A 51 -8.86 -11.20 -11.76
C GLU A 51 -10.32 -11.46 -12.12
N PHE A 52 -10.94 -12.43 -11.48
CA PHE A 52 -12.37 -12.71 -11.59
C PHE A 52 -13.01 -12.42 -10.25
N ASP A 53 -14.15 -11.76 -10.29
CA ASP A 53 -15.01 -11.51 -9.13
C ASP A 53 -16.41 -12.06 -9.40
N SER A 54 -16.84 -13.02 -8.58
CA SER A 54 -18.15 -13.64 -8.75
C SER A 54 -19.31 -12.72 -8.35
N ASP A 55 -19.06 -11.74 -7.47
CA ASP A 55 -20.10 -10.84 -6.98
C ASP A 55 -20.62 -9.95 -8.12
N THR A 56 -19.69 -9.35 -8.87
CA THR A 56 -20.02 -8.57 -10.07
C THR A 56 -20.13 -9.44 -11.32
N SER A 57 -19.71 -10.70 -11.28
CA SER A 57 -19.56 -11.58 -12.44
C SER A 57 -18.74 -10.95 -13.57
N THR A 58 -17.67 -10.24 -13.20
CA THR A 58 -16.77 -9.56 -14.14
C THR A 58 -15.33 -10.04 -14.03
N PHE A 59 -14.63 -9.99 -15.16
CA PHE A 59 -13.20 -10.21 -15.25
C PHE A 59 -12.48 -8.88 -15.40
N PHE A 60 -11.49 -8.63 -14.56
CA PHE A 60 -10.58 -7.50 -14.69
C PHE A 60 -9.23 -7.97 -15.23
N HIS A 61 -8.78 -7.35 -16.31
CA HIS A 61 -7.49 -7.59 -16.91
C HIS A 61 -6.59 -6.37 -16.78
N LYS A 62 -5.31 -6.63 -16.53
CA LYS A 62 -4.28 -5.61 -16.49
C LYS A 62 -3.03 -6.11 -17.18
N VAL A 63 -2.71 -5.50 -18.30
CA VAL A 63 -1.46 -5.68 -19.03
C VAL A 63 -0.54 -4.53 -18.64
N SER A 64 0.73 -4.81 -18.35
CA SER A 64 1.71 -3.75 -18.16
C SER A 64 3.07 -4.15 -18.69
N CYS A 65 3.74 -3.20 -19.31
CA CYS A 65 5.02 -3.37 -19.96
C CYS A 65 5.96 -2.25 -19.49
N LYS A 66 7.17 -2.60 -19.08
CA LYS A 66 8.19 -1.61 -18.71
C LYS A 66 9.00 -1.23 -19.95
N LEU A 67 9.16 0.06 -20.20
CA LEU A 67 9.89 0.60 -21.34
C LEU A 67 11.19 1.26 -20.87
N PHE A 68 12.17 1.38 -21.76
CA PHE A 68 13.42 2.12 -21.53
C PHE A 68 14.09 1.78 -20.19
N GLU A 69 14.41 0.50 -19.97
CA GLU A 69 15.05 0.03 -18.72
C GLU A 69 14.29 0.36 -17.43
N SER A 70 12.95 0.48 -17.49
CA SER A 70 12.06 0.89 -16.39
C SER A 70 11.92 2.39 -16.16
N LEU A 71 12.42 3.25 -17.04
CA LEU A 71 12.18 4.70 -16.97
C LEU A 71 10.71 5.06 -17.23
N ALA A 72 10.01 4.23 -18.01
CA ALA A 72 8.58 4.38 -18.24
C ALA A 72 7.86 3.04 -18.17
N LYS A 73 6.54 3.11 -18.07
CA LYS A 73 5.66 1.95 -18.00
C LYS A 73 4.37 2.24 -18.76
N PHE A 74 4.05 1.32 -19.65
CA PHE A 74 2.75 1.23 -20.27
C PHE A 74 1.84 0.32 -19.43
N LYS A 75 0.57 0.69 -19.28
CA LYS A 75 -0.46 -0.10 -18.61
C LYS A 75 -1.74 -0.01 -19.44
N LEU A 76 -2.32 -1.17 -19.74
CA LEU A 76 -3.67 -1.30 -20.24
C LEU A 76 -4.49 -2.04 -19.18
N SER A 77 -5.66 -1.53 -18.83
CA SER A 77 -6.64 -2.26 -18.03
C SER A 77 -8.01 -2.20 -18.68
N PHE A 78 -8.77 -3.27 -18.55
CA PHE A 78 -10.14 -3.35 -19.04
C PHE A 78 -10.90 -4.37 -18.22
N GLN A 79 -12.22 -4.24 -18.20
CA GLN A 79 -13.13 -5.23 -17.64
C GLN A 79 -13.91 -5.89 -18.75
N HIS A 80 -14.35 -7.13 -18.53
CA HIS A 80 -15.41 -7.71 -19.35
C HIS A 80 -16.39 -8.50 -18.50
N ASP A 81 -17.65 -8.51 -18.93
CA ASP A 81 -18.73 -9.25 -18.28
C ASP A 81 -18.94 -10.64 -18.92
N HIS A 82 -19.87 -11.42 -18.36
CA HIS A 82 -20.24 -12.74 -18.88
C HIS A 82 -20.85 -12.70 -20.30
N SER A 83 -21.31 -11.54 -20.77
CA SER A 83 -21.81 -11.35 -22.13
C SER A 83 -20.70 -11.04 -23.14
N GLY A 84 -19.45 -10.93 -22.67
CA GLY A 84 -18.29 -10.57 -23.48
C GLY A 84 -18.18 -9.08 -23.79
N ARG A 85 -19.01 -8.23 -23.17
CA ARG A 85 -18.93 -6.77 -23.32
C ARG A 85 -17.73 -6.27 -22.53
N VAL A 86 -16.89 -5.48 -23.20
CA VAL A 86 -15.72 -4.83 -22.61
C VAL A 86 -16.13 -3.47 -22.07
N SER A 87 -15.76 -3.17 -20.82
CA SER A 87 -16.03 -1.90 -20.14
C SER A 87 -14.78 -1.36 -19.45
N VAL A 88 -14.79 -0.05 -19.16
CA VAL A 88 -13.71 0.67 -18.46
C VAL A 88 -12.32 0.42 -19.09
N PRO A 89 -12.14 0.58 -20.42
CA PRO A 89 -10.84 0.39 -21.02
C PRO A 89 -9.97 1.62 -20.71
N GLN A 90 -8.89 1.41 -19.97
CA GLN A 90 -7.98 2.45 -19.52
C GLN A 90 -6.57 2.21 -20.02
N LEU A 91 -6.01 3.21 -20.69
CA LEU A 91 -4.64 3.25 -21.14
C LEU A 91 -3.84 4.20 -20.26
N ALA A 92 -2.64 3.79 -19.83
CA ALA A 92 -1.77 4.68 -19.10
C ALA A 92 -0.31 4.55 -19.52
N PHE A 93 0.32 5.71 -19.72
CA PHE A 93 1.76 5.86 -19.83
C PHE A 93 2.26 6.54 -18.57
N ILE A 94 3.20 5.92 -17.86
CA ILE A 94 3.66 6.37 -16.55
C ILE A 94 5.18 6.47 -16.59
N SER A 95 5.71 7.66 -16.39
CA SER A 95 7.14 7.92 -16.20
C SER A 95 7.38 8.64 -14.87
N LYS A 96 8.64 8.96 -14.55
CA LYS A 96 8.98 9.69 -13.33
C LYS A 96 8.33 11.09 -13.29
N TYR A 97 8.35 11.82 -14.40
CA TYR A 97 7.97 13.24 -14.42
C TYR A 97 6.62 13.50 -15.11
N LEU A 98 6.16 12.56 -15.93
CA LEU A 98 4.92 12.68 -16.69
C LEU A 98 4.15 11.37 -16.66
N SER A 99 2.86 11.45 -16.32
CA SER A 99 1.93 10.35 -16.43
C SER A 99 0.69 10.77 -17.21
N LEU A 100 0.30 9.96 -18.17
CA LEU A 100 -0.89 10.12 -18.98
C LEU A 100 -1.83 8.96 -18.66
N HIS A 101 -3.07 9.27 -18.30
CA HIS A 101 -4.12 8.29 -18.07
C HIS A 101 -5.28 8.61 -19.02
N TYR A 102 -5.49 7.76 -20.00
CA TYR A 102 -6.56 7.89 -20.98
C TYR A 102 -7.68 6.90 -20.67
N ASP A 103 -8.88 7.42 -20.51
CA ASP A 103 -10.10 6.63 -20.42
C ASP A 103 -10.74 6.56 -21.81
N LEU A 104 -10.81 5.35 -22.38
CA LEU A 104 -11.36 5.13 -23.72
C LEU A 104 -12.88 5.26 -23.75
N GLU A 105 -13.57 5.04 -22.61
CA GLU A 105 -15.03 5.10 -22.52
C GLU A 105 -15.49 6.56 -22.44
N ASP A 106 -14.85 7.35 -21.58
CA ASP A 106 -15.17 8.78 -21.44
C ASP A 106 -14.49 9.67 -22.48
N HIS A 107 -13.60 9.11 -23.31
CA HIS A 107 -12.69 9.85 -24.20
C HIS A 107 -11.93 10.97 -23.46
N ASN A 108 -11.56 10.72 -22.21
CA ASN A 108 -10.94 11.71 -21.35
C ASN A 108 -9.47 11.38 -21.07
N THR A 109 -8.66 12.41 -20.91
CA THR A 109 -7.24 12.30 -20.57
C THR A 109 -6.96 13.03 -19.27
N LEU A 110 -6.44 12.31 -18.28
CA LEU A 110 -5.85 12.88 -17.08
C LEU A 110 -4.33 12.92 -17.23
N LEU A 111 -3.80 14.14 -17.37
CA LEU A 111 -2.38 14.42 -17.41
C LEU A 111 -1.87 14.70 -16.00
N LYS A 112 -0.73 14.11 -15.62
CA LYS A 112 -0.04 14.42 -14.37
C LYS A 112 1.41 14.72 -14.66
N ALA A 113 1.90 15.86 -14.18
CA ALA A 113 3.30 16.25 -14.27
C ALA A 113 3.88 16.46 -12.87
N SER A 114 5.16 16.18 -12.71
CA SER A 114 5.90 16.47 -11.48
C SER A 114 7.32 16.88 -11.81
N VAL A 115 7.81 17.94 -11.19
CA VAL A 115 9.15 18.50 -11.42
C VAL A 115 9.79 18.83 -10.08
N ASP A 116 11.02 18.39 -9.89
CA ASP A 116 11.83 18.74 -8.73
C ASP A 116 12.57 20.05 -9.07
N VAL A 117 12.16 21.16 -8.47
CA VAL A 117 12.79 22.49 -8.70
C VAL A 117 14.08 22.60 -7.89
N SER A 118 14.07 22.04 -6.69
CA SER A 118 15.24 21.94 -5.80
C SER A 118 15.09 20.69 -4.91
N PRO A 119 16.14 20.29 -4.16
CA PRO A 119 16.04 19.16 -3.23
C PRO A 119 14.93 19.30 -2.17
N SER A 120 14.54 20.54 -1.85
CA SER A 120 13.48 20.85 -0.88
C SER A 120 12.15 21.21 -1.54
N VAL A 121 12.09 21.59 -2.82
CA VAL A 121 10.87 22.10 -3.47
C VAL A 121 10.47 21.24 -4.67
N HIS A 122 9.25 20.72 -4.62
CA HIS A 122 8.67 19.82 -5.63
C HIS A 122 7.36 20.42 -6.15
N LEU A 123 7.20 20.48 -7.46
CA LEU A 123 5.98 20.93 -8.12
C LEU A 123 5.23 19.72 -8.69
N ARG A 124 3.90 19.75 -8.59
CA ARG A 124 2.99 18.75 -9.16
C ARG A 124 1.86 19.47 -9.86
N ALA A 125 1.45 18.94 -10.99
CA ALA A 125 0.27 19.40 -11.71
C ALA A 125 -0.54 18.19 -12.15
N ALA A 126 -1.85 18.25 -12.03
CA ALA A 126 -2.80 17.31 -12.60
C ALA A 126 -3.83 18.09 -13.42
N HIS A 127 -4.17 17.62 -14.61
CA HIS A 127 -5.13 18.28 -15.49
C HIS A 127 -6.00 17.25 -16.20
N ASP A 128 -7.31 17.42 -16.04
CA ASP A 128 -8.36 16.72 -16.75
C ASP A 128 -8.72 17.51 -18.02
N VAL A 129 -8.39 16.93 -19.18
CA VAL A 129 -8.50 17.61 -20.46
C VAL A 129 -9.96 17.84 -20.87
N LYS A 130 -10.86 16.89 -20.59
CA LYS A 130 -12.27 16.99 -20.98
C LYS A 130 -13.03 17.95 -20.06
N ALA A 131 -12.78 17.87 -18.76
CA ALA A 131 -13.39 18.77 -17.79
C ALA A 131 -12.79 20.18 -17.81
N GLN A 132 -11.63 20.37 -18.46
CA GLN A 132 -10.84 21.61 -18.43
C GLN A 132 -10.51 22.07 -17.00
N GLN A 133 -10.40 21.10 -16.09
CA GLN A 133 -10.15 21.31 -14.66
C GLN A 133 -8.87 20.60 -14.24
N GLY A 134 -8.25 21.07 -13.17
CA GLY A 134 -6.98 20.53 -12.70
C GLY A 134 -6.59 21.06 -11.34
N GLU A 135 -5.42 20.65 -10.89
CA GLU A 135 -4.82 21.09 -9.64
C GLU A 135 -3.32 21.28 -9.85
N VAL A 136 -2.78 22.38 -9.33
CA VAL A 136 -1.34 22.59 -9.22
C VAL A 136 -0.99 22.64 -7.76
N ALA A 137 0.05 21.92 -7.37
CA ALA A 137 0.53 21.84 -6.00
C ALA A 137 2.04 22.08 -5.93
N MET A 138 2.47 22.83 -4.91
CA MET A 138 3.86 23.04 -4.54
C MET A 138 4.09 22.44 -3.15
N VAL A 139 5.11 21.60 -3.03
CA VAL A 139 5.52 21.00 -1.76
C VAL A 139 6.95 21.43 -1.42
N ALA A 140 7.10 22.12 -0.28
CA ALA A 140 8.37 22.58 0.25
C ALA A 140 8.72 21.86 1.55
N LYS A 141 9.90 21.25 1.62
CA LYS A 141 10.49 20.72 2.86
C LYS A 141 11.13 21.89 3.62
N LEU A 142 10.64 22.16 4.83
CA LEU A 142 11.04 23.33 5.61
C LEU A 142 12.21 23.02 6.55
N ALA A 143 12.09 21.95 7.34
CA ALA A 143 13.07 21.57 8.35
C ALA A 143 12.95 20.08 8.68
N GLU A 144 14.03 19.51 9.20
CA GLU A 144 14.02 18.17 9.77
C GLU A 144 13.71 18.22 11.28
N PRO A 145 13.03 17.20 11.85
CA PRO A 145 12.47 16.04 11.16
C PRO A 145 11.13 16.39 10.49
N GLY A 146 10.98 16.12 9.19
CA GLY A 146 9.66 15.98 8.54
C GLY A 146 8.70 17.18 8.50
N TYR A 147 9.18 18.43 8.58
CA TYR A 147 8.32 19.61 8.38
C TYR A 147 8.15 19.90 6.89
N THR A 148 6.90 19.95 6.40
CA THR A 148 6.60 20.26 5.00
C THR A 148 5.42 21.20 4.86
N LEU A 149 5.54 22.19 3.98
CA LEU A 149 4.44 23.04 3.55
C LEU A 149 3.98 22.60 2.16
N GLU A 150 2.68 22.39 1.99
CA GLU A 150 2.03 22.06 0.73
C GLU A 150 1.00 23.16 0.41
N LEU A 151 1.16 23.82 -0.74
CA LEU A 151 0.19 24.77 -1.28
C LEU A 151 -0.42 24.16 -2.53
N SER A 152 -1.74 24.03 -2.61
CA SER A 152 -2.42 23.56 -3.81
C SER A 152 -3.58 24.46 -4.24
N SER A 153 -3.83 24.52 -5.55
CA SER A 153 -4.85 25.37 -6.15
C SER A 153 -5.50 24.64 -7.33
N ALA A 154 -6.81 24.79 -7.47
CA ALA A 154 -7.53 24.37 -8.67
C ALA A 154 -7.08 25.19 -9.90
N VAL A 155 -7.25 24.61 -11.09
CA VAL A 155 -7.02 25.25 -12.39
C VAL A 155 -8.25 24.97 -13.29
N PRO A 156 -9.02 25.99 -13.73
CA PRO A 156 -8.85 27.41 -13.42
C PRO A 156 -8.98 27.68 -11.91
N SER A 157 -8.33 28.76 -11.46
CA SER A 157 -8.32 29.13 -10.05
C SER A 157 -9.73 29.38 -9.57
N ASP A 158 -10.12 28.70 -8.50
CA ASP A 158 -11.40 28.91 -7.84
C ASP A 158 -11.14 29.12 -6.35
N GLY A 159 -11.13 30.38 -5.93
CA GLY A 159 -10.87 30.76 -4.54
C GLY A 159 -9.39 30.80 -4.16
N LEU A 160 -9.14 30.78 -2.84
CA LEU A 160 -7.82 30.77 -2.24
C LEU A 160 -7.18 29.37 -2.31
N PRO A 161 -5.85 29.29 -2.46
CA PRO A 161 -5.15 28.01 -2.45
C PRO A 161 -5.26 27.34 -1.08
N LYS A 162 -5.41 26.02 -1.09
CA LYS A 162 -5.30 25.17 0.10
C LYS A 162 -3.86 25.20 0.61
N ALA A 163 -3.68 25.47 1.90
CA ALA A 163 -2.37 25.46 2.55
C ALA A 163 -2.33 24.38 3.63
N THR A 164 -1.38 23.45 3.54
CA THR A 164 -1.21 22.36 4.51
C THR A 164 0.21 22.36 5.09
N LEU A 165 0.33 22.53 6.40
CA LEU A 165 1.57 22.37 7.15
C LEU A 165 1.59 21.00 7.82
N LYS A 166 2.55 20.15 7.44
CA LYS A 166 2.80 18.86 8.08
C LYS A 166 4.03 18.95 8.96
N PHE A 167 3.99 18.26 10.09
CA PHE A 167 5.04 18.17 11.10
C PHE A 167 5.07 16.74 11.67
N PRO A 168 6.13 16.31 12.38
CA PRO A 168 6.29 14.91 12.84
C PRO A 168 5.07 14.29 13.53
N LEU A 169 4.34 15.11 14.26
CA LEU A 169 3.24 14.71 15.12
C LEU A 169 1.87 15.07 14.55
N GLY A 170 1.77 15.59 13.33
CA GLY A 170 0.48 16.07 12.84
C GLY A 170 0.52 16.86 11.55
N GLU A 171 -0.64 17.36 11.19
CA GLU A 171 -0.79 18.33 10.12
C GLU A 171 -1.94 19.29 10.39
N VAL A 172 -1.85 20.48 9.83
CA VAL A 172 -2.90 21.50 9.83
C VAL A 172 -3.08 21.98 8.39
N SER A 173 -4.30 21.94 7.90
CA SER A 173 -4.69 22.46 6.60
C SER A 173 -5.74 23.55 6.73
N LEU A 174 -5.57 24.60 5.93
CA LEU A 174 -6.50 25.70 5.74
C LEU A 174 -6.99 25.64 4.29
N GLU A 175 -8.29 25.59 4.09
CA GLU A 175 -8.90 25.62 2.76
C GLU A 175 -10.17 26.47 2.76
N GLU A 176 -10.54 26.98 1.59
CA GLU A 176 -11.80 27.69 1.42
C GLU A 176 -12.89 26.68 1.08
N ARG A 177 -14.00 26.72 1.79
CA ARG A 177 -15.16 25.84 1.59
C ARG A 177 -16.37 26.68 1.21
N GLU A 178 -17.13 26.24 0.21
CA GLU A 178 -18.44 26.79 -0.08
C GLU A 178 -19.47 26.15 0.86
N GLU A 179 -20.10 26.97 1.70
CA GLU A 179 -21.26 26.58 2.51
C GLU A 179 -22.55 27.02 1.81
N GLU A 180 -23.63 26.26 1.98
CA GLU A 180 -24.91 26.51 1.30
C GLU A 180 -25.53 27.89 1.60
N GLU A 181 -25.18 28.50 2.74
CA GLU A 181 -25.77 29.76 3.22
C GLU A 181 -24.80 30.97 3.22
N VAL A 182 -23.48 30.75 3.22
CA VAL A 182 -22.46 31.81 3.28
C VAL A 182 -21.50 31.70 2.09
N LYS A 183 -21.26 32.84 1.44
CA LYS A 183 -20.30 32.93 0.33
C LYS A 183 -18.87 32.74 0.87
N ARG A 184 -18.39 31.49 0.81
CA ARG A 184 -17.02 31.01 1.05
C ARG A 184 -16.46 31.29 2.46
N THR A 185 -16.40 30.25 3.29
CA THR A 185 -15.80 30.27 4.62
C THR A 185 -14.45 29.57 4.62
N LEU A 186 -13.52 30.03 5.47
CA LEU A 186 -12.25 29.34 5.66
C LEU A 186 -12.44 28.19 6.64
N SER A 187 -12.20 26.96 6.20
CA SER A 187 -12.21 25.77 7.05
C SER A 187 -10.81 25.41 7.50
N VAL A 188 -10.72 24.98 8.77
CA VAL A 188 -9.48 24.50 9.38
C VAL A 188 -9.63 23.03 9.68
N ASN A 189 -8.70 22.25 9.17
CA ASN A 189 -8.67 20.80 9.27
C ASN A 189 -7.33 20.41 9.90
N SER A 190 -7.32 19.57 10.94
CA SER A 190 -6.08 19.25 11.65
C SER A 190 -6.05 17.86 12.26
N ILE A 191 -4.85 17.31 12.37
CA ILE A 191 -4.56 16.10 13.12
C ILE A 191 -3.32 16.32 13.98
N VAL A 192 -3.40 15.99 15.26
CA VAL A 192 -2.26 16.04 16.19
C VAL A 192 -2.18 14.73 16.95
N LYS A 193 -0.97 14.20 17.10
CA LYS A 193 -0.67 12.94 17.77
C LYS A 193 0.35 13.18 18.88
N GLY A 194 0.15 12.55 20.03
CA GLY A 194 1.08 12.62 21.15
C GLY A 194 1.17 11.28 21.87
N GLN A 195 2.38 10.90 22.27
CA GLN A 195 2.56 9.74 23.15
C GLN A 195 2.14 10.13 24.57
N ILE A 196 1.21 9.37 25.15
CA ILE A 196 0.76 9.54 26.54
C ILE A 196 0.72 8.15 27.17
N PHE A 197 1.47 7.96 28.27
CA PHE A 197 1.71 6.64 28.87
C PHE A 197 2.17 5.61 27.81
N ASN A 198 1.55 4.44 27.78
CA ASN A 198 1.84 3.34 26.86
C ASN A 198 1.01 3.40 25.57
N GLY A 199 0.40 4.55 25.25
CA GLY A 199 -0.44 4.71 24.07
C GLY A 199 -0.23 6.02 23.34
N VAL A 200 -0.91 6.15 22.20
CA VAL A 200 -0.90 7.35 21.36
C VAL A 200 -2.27 8.01 21.44
N CYS A 201 -2.30 9.26 21.90
CA CYS A 201 -3.47 10.12 21.76
C CYS A 201 -3.46 10.78 20.37
N THR A 202 -4.59 10.79 19.68
CA THR A 202 -4.81 11.50 18.43
C THR A 202 -6.00 12.43 18.62
N ALA A 203 -5.81 13.72 18.35
CA ALA A 203 -6.88 14.69 18.14
C ALA A 203 -7.02 14.93 16.64
N HIS A 204 -8.22 14.81 16.10
CA HIS A 204 -8.51 15.03 14.69
C HIS A 204 -9.72 15.96 14.59
N TYR A 205 -9.48 17.18 14.11
CA TYR A 205 -10.51 18.18 13.90
C TYR A 205 -10.78 18.30 12.41
N MET A 206 -12.01 18.04 11.98
CA MET A 206 -12.44 18.17 10.60
C MET A 206 -13.88 18.66 10.58
N ASP A 207 -14.19 19.66 9.77
CA ASP A 207 -15.57 20.12 9.55
C ASP A 207 -16.35 20.37 10.85
N GLU A 208 -15.73 21.08 11.80
CA GLU A 208 -16.28 21.39 13.13
C GLU A 208 -16.41 20.20 14.10
N ASP A 209 -16.09 18.99 13.67
CA ASP A 209 -16.06 17.79 14.51
C ASP A 209 -14.65 17.52 15.05
N LEU A 210 -14.54 17.42 16.38
CA LEU A 210 -13.31 17.01 17.07
C LEU A 210 -13.39 15.54 17.51
N LYS A 211 -12.63 14.68 16.83
CA LYS A 211 -12.47 13.27 17.17
C LYS A 211 -11.22 13.03 18.00
N LEU A 212 -11.40 12.61 19.25
CA LEU A 212 -10.33 12.22 20.16
C LEU A 212 -10.23 10.70 20.20
N ARG A 213 -9.03 10.17 19.98
CA ARG A 213 -8.76 8.73 19.97
C ARG A 213 -7.52 8.43 20.78
N TYR A 214 -7.62 7.52 21.75
CA TYR A 214 -6.44 6.94 22.39
C TYR A 214 -6.18 5.56 21.78
N SER A 215 -4.93 5.21 21.52
CA SER A 215 -4.54 3.92 20.96
C SER A 215 -3.50 3.27 21.85
N TYR A 216 -3.93 2.34 22.68
CA TYR A 216 -3.05 1.43 23.41
C TYR A 216 -2.82 0.16 22.59
N LYS A 217 -1.58 -0.31 22.57
CA LYS A 217 -1.23 -1.58 21.93
C LYS A 217 0.02 -2.18 22.58
N ASP A 218 -0.08 -3.45 22.93
CA ASP A 218 1.05 -4.31 23.30
C ASP A 218 1.11 -5.53 22.35
N ASP A 219 1.88 -6.55 22.72
CA ASP A 219 2.07 -7.78 21.92
C ASP A 219 0.79 -8.62 21.81
N GLU A 220 -0.11 -8.47 22.77
CA GLU A 220 -1.21 -9.37 23.05
C GLU A 220 -2.58 -8.73 22.78
N MET A 221 -2.69 -7.42 22.91
CA MET A 221 -3.92 -6.67 22.77
C MET A 221 -3.74 -5.26 22.23
N SER A 222 -4.81 -4.72 21.66
CA SER A 222 -4.95 -3.29 21.38
C SER A 222 -6.31 -2.81 21.84
N PHE A 223 -6.35 -1.66 22.49
CA PHE A 223 -7.58 -1.01 22.93
C PHE A 223 -7.58 0.44 22.46
N ILE A 224 -8.63 0.82 21.73
CA ILE A 224 -8.70 2.07 21.00
C ILE A 224 -10.06 2.74 21.28
N PRO A 225 -10.23 3.40 22.44
CA PRO A 225 -11.40 4.20 22.71
C PRO A 225 -11.38 5.50 21.88
N THR A 226 -12.56 5.94 21.45
CA THR A 226 -12.75 7.11 20.61
C THR A 226 -14.00 7.87 21.05
N ILE A 227 -13.90 9.19 21.17
CA ILE A 227 -15.03 10.09 21.39
C ILE A 227 -15.02 11.18 20.31
N SER A 228 -16.18 11.49 19.75
CA SER A 228 -16.36 12.64 18.85
C SER A 228 -17.10 13.76 19.59
N LEU A 229 -16.69 15.00 19.38
CA LEU A 229 -17.30 16.21 19.92
C LEU A 229 -17.73 17.11 18.75
N PRO A 230 -18.86 17.83 18.85
CA PRO A 230 -19.70 18.00 20.05
C PRO A 230 -20.73 16.88 20.29
N SER A 231 -20.87 15.91 19.38
CA SER A 231 -21.88 14.85 19.48
C SER A 231 -21.78 13.98 20.74
N ASN A 232 -20.61 13.93 21.37
CA ASN A 232 -20.28 13.01 22.47
C ASN A 232 -20.40 11.53 22.09
N ALA A 233 -20.35 11.22 20.79
CA ALA A 233 -20.42 9.85 20.27
C ALA A 233 -19.22 9.02 20.76
N LEU A 234 -19.48 8.02 21.60
CA LEU A 234 -18.45 7.15 22.16
C LEU A 234 -18.38 5.82 21.40
N SER A 235 -17.17 5.34 21.14
CA SER A 235 -16.91 4.00 20.59
C SER A 235 -15.59 3.44 21.09
N PHE A 236 -15.39 2.12 20.94
CA PHE A 236 -14.08 1.52 21.11
C PHE A 236 -13.83 0.40 20.10
N ALA A 237 -12.56 0.25 19.71
CA ALA A 237 -12.07 -0.95 19.05
C ALA A 237 -11.15 -1.72 19.99
N PHE A 238 -11.35 -3.02 20.08
CA PHE A 238 -10.54 -3.95 20.85
C PHE A 238 -9.99 -5.04 19.94
N LYS A 239 -8.74 -5.44 20.14
CA LYS A 239 -8.18 -6.64 19.50
C LYS A 239 -7.44 -7.44 20.55
N ARG A 240 -7.60 -8.76 20.51
CA ARG A 240 -6.86 -9.72 21.33
C ARG A 240 -6.22 -10.75 20.43
N GLN A 241 -4.94 -10.97 20.63
CA GLN A 241 -4.19 -12.07 20.07
C GLN A 241 -4.15 -13.18 21.13
N PHE A 242 -4.64 -14.38 20.80
CA PHE A 242 -4.62 -15.54 21.71
C PHE A 242 -3.41 -16.45 21.50
N GLY A 243 -2.72 -16.25 20.38
CA GLY A 243 -1.52 -16.96 20.00
C GLY A 243 -0.96 -16.40 18.69
N PRO A 244 0.08 -17.01 18.11
CA PRO A 244 0.68 -16.51 16.86
C PRO A 244 -0.29 -16.47 15.67
N SER A 245 -1.27 -17.38 15.66
CA SER A 245 -2.22 -17.56 14.55
C SER A 245 -3.58 -16.89 14.77
N ASP A 246 -3.98 -16.71 16.03
CA ASP A 246 -5.36 -16.43 16.43
C ASP A 246 -5.55 -15.00 16.91
N LYS A 247 -6.53 -14.33 16.34
CA LYS A 247 -6.86 -12.94 16.66
C LYS A 247 -8.36 -12.71 16.64
N LEU A 248 -8.88 -12.14 17.73
CA LEU A 248 -10.20 -11.55 17.78
C LEU A 248 -10.09 -10.04 17.66
N SER A 249 -10.95 -9.44 16.84
CA SER A 249 -11.20 -8.00 16.79
C SER A 249 -12.65 -7.76 17.14
N TYR A 250 -12.92 -6.76 17.96
CA TYR A 250 -14.24 -6.34 18.37
C TYR A 250 -14.32 -4.82 18.24
N TRP A 251 -15.47 -4.31 17.81
CA TRP A 251 -15.75 -2.88 17.77
C TRP A 251 -17.15 -2.65 18.30
N TYR A 252 -17.33 -1.57 19.06
CA TYR A 252 -18.62 -1.16 19.59
C TYR A 252 -18.78 0.35 19.52
N ASN A 253 -19.97 0.77 19.11
CA ASN A 253 -20.44 2.14 19.15
C ASN A 253 -21.58 2.24 20.16
N PHE A 254 -21.40 3.07 21.20
CA PHE A 254 -22.36 3.22 22.28
C PHE A 254 -23.61 4.01 21.88
N GLU A 255 -23.48 4.92 20.91
CA GLU A 255 -24.57 5.78 20.46
C GLU A 255 -25.54 5.00 19.56
N ALA A 256 -25.02 4.33 18.54
CA ALA A 256 -25.82 3.50 17.63
C ALA A 256 -26.18 2.13 18.22
N ASN A 257 -25.55 1.74 19.33
CA ASN A 257 -25.61 0.39 19.90
C ASN A 257 -25.21 -0.72 18.90
N ASN A 258 -24.35 -0.37 17.94
CA ASN A 258 -23.85 -1.30 16.92
C ASN A 258 -22.51 -1.90 17.35
N TRP A 259 -22.30 -3.17 17.04
CA TRP A 259 -21.05 -3.87 17.26
C TRP A 259 -20.67 -4.74 16.07
N SER A 260 -19.38 -5.00 15.94
CA SER A 260 -18.87 -6.04 15.06
C SER A 260 -17.80 -6.87 15.74
N ALA A 261 -17.76 -8.15 15.41
CA ALA A 261 -16.75 -9.08 15.90
C ALA A 261 -16.16 -9.85 14.74
N VAL A 262 -14.84 -9.97 14.70
CA VAL A 262 -14.12 -10.69 13.65
C VAL A 262 -13.04 -11.57 14.29
N TYR A 263 -13.19 -12.87 14.11
CA TYR A 263 -12.15 -13.84 14.38
C TYR A 263 -11.31 -14.05 13.12
N LYS A 264 -10.00 -14.17 13.33
CA LYS A 264 -9.02 -14.49 12.29
C LYS A 264 -8.11 -15.59 12.80
N HIS A 265 -7.97 -16.64 11.99
CA HIS A 265 -6.95 -17.66 12.16
C HIS A 265 -6.01 -17.66 10.95
N THR A 266 -4.71 -17.72 11.19
CA THR A 266 -3.68 -17.79 10.14
C THR A 266 -2.98 -19.15 10.17
N TYR A 267 -3.14 -19.94 9.11
CA TYR A 267 -2.46 -21.21 8.90
C TYR A 267 -1.18 -20.96 8.08
N GLY A 268 -0.02 -20.94 8.76
CA GLY A 268 1.26 -20.67 8.11
C GLY A 268 1.33 -19.27 7.50
N LYS A 269 1.87 -19.13 6.28
CA LYS A 269 2.02 -17.84 5.59
C LYS A 269 0.95 -17.59 4.53
N ASP A 270 0.39 -18.66 3.96
CA ASP A 270 -0.40 -18.60 2.73
C ASP A 270 -1.89 -18.81 2.94
N PHE A 271 -2.34 -19.18 4.14
CA PHE A 271 -3.74 -19.47 4.40
C PHE A 271 -4.28 -18.65 5.56
N LYS A 272 -5.43 -18.03 5.35
CA LYS A 272 -6.16 -17.31 6.41
C LYS A 272 -7.62 -17.69 6.36
N PHE A 273 -8.16 -17.99 7.54
CA PHE A 273 -9.58 -18.07 7.80
C PHE A 273 -10.00 -16.81 8.57
N LYS A 274 -11.15 -16.26 8.20
CA LYS A 274 -11.81 -15.21 8.97
C LYS A 274 -13.28 -15.54 9.08
N ALA A 275 -13.87 -15.27 10.23
CA ALA A 275 -15.30 -15.25 10.41
C ALA A 275 -15.69 -14.02 11.22
N GLY A 276 -16.82 -13.42 10.90
CA GLY A 276 -17.27 -12.26 11.62
C GLY A 276 -18.77 -12.05 11.53
N TYR A 277 -19.22 -11.12 12.35
CA TYR A 277 -20.58 -10.62 12.35
C TYR A 277 -20.55 -9.10 12.52
N ASP A 278 -21.45 -8.43 11.83
CA ASP A 278 -21.67 -6.98 11.92
C ASP A 278 -23.14 -6.74 12.23
N SER A 279 -23.43 -6.07 13.35
CA SER A 279 -24.80 -5.84 13.81
C SER A 279 -25.50 -4.71 13.07
N GLU A 280 -24.76 -3.79 12.44
CA GLU A 280 -25.35 -2.66 11.72
C GLU A 280 -26.02 -3.15 10.43
N VAL A 281 -25.34 -4.03 9.70
CA VAL A 281 -25.88 -4.69 8.50
C VAL A 281 -26.49 -6.06 8.80
N ARG A 282 -26.45 -6.50 10.06
CA ARG A 282 -27.01 -7.76 10.55
C ARG A 282 -26.53 -8.96 9.73
N LEU A 283 -25.23 -9.02 9.45
CA LEU A 283 -24.65 -9.97 8.51
C LEU A 283 -23.54 -10.80 9.16
N GLY A 284 -23.70 -12.12 9.12
CA GLY A 284 -22.62 -13.06 9.41
C GLY A 284 -21.82 -13.36 8.14
N TRP A 285 -20.52 -13.54 8.26
CA TRP A 285 -19.69 -13.94 7.13
C TRP A 285 -18.51 -14.81 7.55
N ALA A 286 -18.05 -15.64 6.61
CA ALA A 286 -16.83 -16.41 6.75
C ALA A 286 -16.04 -16.36 5.44
N SER A 287 -14.72 -16.26 5.51
CA SER A 287 -13.86 -16.27 4.33
C SER A 287 -12.60 -17.11 4.52
N VAL A 288 -12.19 -17.75 3.44
CA VAL A 288 -10.93 -18.48 3.33
C VAL A 288 -10.10 -17.84 2.23
N TRP A 289 -8.83 -17.58 2.54
CA TRP A 289 -7.86 -16.99 1.64
C TRP A 289 -6.74 -17.98 1.35
N VAL A 290 -6.36 -18.08 0.08
CA VAL A 290 -5.15 -18.76 -0.40
C VAL A 290 -4.23 -17.70 -1.01
N GLY A 291 -2.99 -17.67 -0.52
CA GLY A 291 -2.03 -16.58 -0.68
C GLY A 291 -2.24 -15.46 0.33
N ASP A 292 -1.16 -14.77 0.71
CA ASP A 292 -1.22 -13.70 1.71
C ASP A 292 -2.21 -12.59 1.31
N GLU A 293 -3.21 -12.32 2.18
CA GLU A 293 -4.26 -11.30 2.05
C GLU A 293 -3.72 -9.91 1.65
N GLY A 294 -2.66 -9.42 2.32
CA GLY A 294 -2.00 -8.15 1.99
C GLY A 294 -0.87 -8.28 0.97
N GLY A 295 -0.51 -9.52 0.62
CA GLY A 295 0.58 -9.87 -0.26
C GLY A 295 0.28 -9.63 -1.72
N LYS A 296 1.34 -9.42 -2.49
CA LYS A 296 1.25 -9.30 -3.96
C LYS A 296 1.06 -10.71 -4.53
N ALA A 297 0.22 -10.84 -5.55
CA ALA A 297 0.13 -12.10 -6.32
C ALA A 297 1.52 -12.58 -6.81
N LYS A 298 2.53 -11.70 -6.93
CA LYS A 298 3.92 -12.10 -7.24
C LYS A 298 4.50 -13.14 -6.27
N THR A 299 4.19 -13.00 -4.98
CA THR A 299 4.83 -13.74 -3.89
C THR A 299 3.96 -14.89 -3.38
N ALA A 300 2.71 -14.97 -3.85
CA ALA A 300 1.83 -16.07 -3.51
C ALA A 300 2.21 -17.35 -4.29
N PRO A 301 1.91 -18.54 -3.74
CA PRO A 301 2.08 -19.81 -4.45
C PRO A 301 1.46 -19.76 -5.85
N MET A 302 2.20 -20.25 -6.84
CA MET A 302 1.81 -20.22 -8.27
C MET A 302 1.46 -18.83 -8.81
N LYS A 303 1.88 -17.75 -8.15
CA LYS A 303 1.50 -16.37 -8.47
C LYS A 303 -0.02 -16.12 -8.50
N MET A 304 -0.76 -16.82 -7.65
CA MET A 304 -2.23 -16.83 -7.62
C MET A 304 -2.74 -16.53 -6.21
N LYS A 305 -3.85 -15.80 -6.12
CA LYS A 305 -4.61 -15.59 -4.89
C LYS A 305 -6.05 -16.00 -5.11
N VAL A 306 -6.62 -16.69 -4.13
CA VAL A 306 -8.01 -17.12 -4.16
C VAL A 306 -8.65 -16.72 -2.85
N GLN A 307 -9.87 -16.20 -2.94
CA GLN A 307 -10.72 -15.90 -1.80
C GLN A 307 -12.06 -16.59 -2.02
N PHE A 308 -12.56 -17.27 -0.99
CA PHE A 308 -13.95 -17.70 -0.89
C PHE A 308 -14.58 -16.97 0.28
N MET A 309 -15.80 -16.49 0.13
CA MET A 309 -16.54 -15.78 1.17
C MET A 309 -18.00 -16.22 1.16
N LEU A 310 -18.48 -16.71 2.30
CA LEU A 310 -19.90 -16.95 2.56
C LEU A 310 -20.45 -15.76 3.35
N GLN A 311 -21.56 -15.21 2.91
CA GLN A 311 -22.35 -14.20 3.62
C GLN A 311 -23.72 -14.77 3.95
N VAL A 312 -24.17 -14.56 5.19
CA VAL A 312 -25.43 -15.08 5.73
C VAL A 312 -26.15 -13.93 6.46
N PRO A 313 -27.17 -13.32 5.85
CA PRO A 313 -28.00 -12.32 6.51
C PRO A 313 -28.72 -12.93 7.72
N GLN A 314 -28.79 -12.18 8.82
CA GLN A 314 -29.46 -12.64 10.05
C GLN A 314 -30.96 -12.83 9.84
N ASP A 315 -31.59 -11.93 9.08
CA ASP A 315 -33.04 -11.91 8.86
C ASP A 315 -33.53 -12.92 7.83
N ASP A 316 -32.66 -13.30 6.89
CA ASP A 316 -33.02 -14.18 5.80
C ASP A 316 -31.84 -15.07 5.41
N ILE A 317 -31.79 -16.25 6.02
CA ILE A 317 -30.76 -17.24 5.72
C ILE A 317 -30.87 -17.72 4.26
N LYS A 318 -32.04 -17.63 3.62
CA LYS A 318 -32.21 -18.09 2.23
C LYS A 318 -31.53 -17.17 1.21
N SER A 319 -31.26 -15.91 1.56
CA SER A 319 -30.46 -14.98 0.75
C SER A 319 -28.95 -15.08 1.03
N SER A 320 -28.49 -16.19 1.64
CA SER A 320 -27.06 -16.47 1.78
C SER A 320 -26.36 -16.50 0.42
N ALA A 321 -25.21 -15.85 0.32
CA ALA A 321 -24.43 -15.74 -0.90
C ALA A 321 -23.03 -16.31 -0.72
N LEU A 322 -22.58 -17.12 -1.68
CA LEU A 322 -21.19 -17.56 -1.79
C LEU A 322 -20.51 -16.77 -2.90
N MET A 323 -19.51 -15.99 -2.51
CA MET A 323 -18.66 -15.24 -3.43
C MET A 323 -17.26 -15.84 -3.48
N PHE A 324 -16.61 -15.72 -4.62
CA PHE A 324 -15.22 -16.06 -4.78
C PHE A 324 -14.50 -15.09 -5.70
N ARG A 325 -13.25 -14.80 -5.36
CA ARG A 325 -12.37 -13.94 -6.15
C ARG A 325 -11.08 -14.69 -6.46
N VAL A 326 -10.71 -14.73 -7.73
CA VAL A 326 -9.50 -15.40 -8.19
C VAL A 326 -8.62 -14.41 -8.92
N LYS A 327 -7.38 -14.22 -8.45
CA LYS A 327 -6.41 -13.32 -9.06
C LYS A 327 -5.16 -14.08 -9.46
N LYS A 328 -4.80 -14.02 -10.74
CA LYS A 328 -3.63 -14.69 -11.31
C LYS A 328 -2.69 -13.69 -11.98
N ARG A 329 -1.40 -13.85 -11.74
CA ARG A 329 -0.35 -13.09 -12.43
C ARG A 329 0.49 -14.00 -13.33
N TRP A 330 0.75 -13.50 -14.53
CA TRP A 330 1.63 -14.07 -15.54
C TRP A 330 2.76 -13.08 -15.82
N ASP A 331 4.00 -13.54 -15.76
CA ASP A 331 5.18 -12.78 -16.16
C ASP A 331 5.70 -13.44 -17.45
N ILE A 332 5.70 -12.69 -18.56
CA ILE A 332 5.97 -13.16 -19.93
C ILE A 332 7.25 -12.51 -20.45
#